data_AF-A0A558BPI7-F1
#
_entry.id   AF-A0A558BPI7-F1
#
_cell.length_a   1.000
_cell.length_b   1.000
_cell.length_c   1.000
_cell.angle_alpha   90.00
_cell.angle_beta   90.00
_cell.angle_gamma   90.00
#
_symmetry.space_group_name_H-M   'P 1'
#
loop_
_entity.id
_entity.type
_entity.pdbx_description
1 polymer ?
#
loop_
_entity_poly.entity_id
_entity_poly.type
_entity_poly.pdbx_seq_one_letter_code
_entity_poly.pdbx_strand_id
1 'polypeptide(L)'
;MTIAEFWNAQEFSYIATYSFNRSTNLTALQEAIDSVNEALEQSILSANLTQQFKLKRQLAELERQAQISPYKKRLVNQEQVIDNTANRIALIENKSLEVKRMTSVIEAAPSEIDYAAGCIPVYRDALVFYNEQGQLLRVLNICFECLYMEADTRGIKASTAVYDALRELLIQLGHPIED
;
A
#
# COMPACT_ATOMS: atom_id res chain seq x y z
N MET A 1 18.87 -5.84 0.54
CA MET A 1 18.14 -6.85 -0.24
C MET A 1 17.86 -6.27 -1.61
N THR A 2 18.23 -6.97 -2.66
CA THR A 2 17.84 -6.62 -4.04
C THR A 2 16.44 -7.13 -4.33
N ILE A 3 15.80 -6.59 -5.37
CA ILE A 3 14.49 -7.04 -5.81
C ILE A 3 14.53 -8.51 -6.27
N ALA A 4 15.62 -8.95 -6.89
CA ALA A 4 15.80 -10.36 -7.27
C ALA A 4 15.88 -11.29 -6.05
N GLU A 5 16.65 -10.90 -5.02
CA GLU A 5 16.70 -11.64 -3.74
C GLU A 5 15.32 -11.71 -3.07
N PHE A 6 14.60 -10.58 -3.05
CA PHE A 6 13.25 -10.51 -2.50
C PHE A 6 12.30 -11.44 -3.28
N TRP A 7 12.26 -11.30 -4.61
CA TRP A 7 11.35 -12.03 -5.50
C TRP A 7 11.55 -13.54 -5.41
N ASN A 8 12.80 -14.00 -5.48
CA ASN A 8 13.13 -15.43 -5.46
C ASN A 8 12.93 -16.09 -4.09
N ALA A 9 12.88 -15.30 -3.01
CA ALA A 9 12.58 -15.81 -1.67
C ALA A 9 11.08 -16.06 -1.44
N GLN A 10 10.20 -15.71 -2.37
CA GLN A 10 8.75 -15.85 -2.20
C GLN A 10 8.28 -17.20 -2.75
N GLU A 11 7.85 -18.13 -1.88
CA GLU A 11 7.12 -19.34 -2.27
C GLU A 11 5.61 -19.05 -2.40
N PHE A 12 5.25 -18.18 -3.33
CA PHE A 12 3.86 -17.73 -3.51
C PHE A 12 3.11 -18.56 -4.55
N SER A 13 1.78 -18.60 -4.42
CA SER A 13 0.86 -19.22 -5.37
C SER A 13 0.25 -18.20 -6.31
N TYR A 14 -0.09 -17.03 -5.78
CA TYR A 14 -0.55 -15.89 -6.57
C TYR A 14 -0.13 -14.56 -5.95
N ILE A 15 -0.15 -13.53 -6.78
CA ILE A 15 0.06 -12.13 -6.40
C ILE A 15 -1.27 -11.40 -6.52
N ALA A 16 -1.65 -10.64 -5.51
CA ALA A 16 -2.68 -9.62 -5.66
C ALA A 16 -2.04 -8.24 -5.78
N THR A 17 -2.52 -7.44 -6.71
CA THR A 17 -2.06 -6.06 -6.88
C THR A 17 -3.07 -5.11 -6.25
N TYR A 18 -2.58 -4.08 -5.57
CA TYR A 18 -3.40 -3.07 -4.91
C TYR A 18 -2.99 -1.67 -5.32
N SER A 19 -3.98 -0.80 -5.49
CA SER A 19 -3.78 0.66 -5.55
C SER A 19 -4.40 1.30 -4.31
N PHE A 20 -3.65 2.18 -3.64
CA PHE A 20 -4.03 2.78 -2.37
C PHE A 20 -3.43 4.19 -2.22
N ASN A 21 -3.81 4.94 -1.19
CA ASN A 21 -3.36 6.33 -0.98
C ASN A 21 -3.53 7.24 -2.22
N ARG A 22 -4.55 7.00 -3.05
CA ARG A 22 -4.93 7.87 -4.19
C ARG A 22 -5.87 8.96 -3.69
N SER A 23 -5.83 10.13 -4.33
CA SER A 23 -6.59 11.32 -3.92
C SER A 23 -8.08 11.04 -3.74
N THR A 24 -8.70 10.29 -4.65
CA THR A 24 -10.12 9.93 -4.58
C THR A 24 -10.48 9.17 -3.30
N ASN A 25 -9.75 8.09 -2.99
CA ASN A 25 -10.00 7.28 -1.80
C ASN A 25 -9.60 8.01 -0.51
N LEU A 26 -8.54 8.84 -0.55
CA LEU A 26 -8.14 9.67 0.58
C LEU A 26 -9.18 10.74 0.89
N THR A 27 -9.73 11.41 -0.12
CA THR A 27 -10.80 12.40 0.04
C THR A 27 -12.05 11.74 0.57
N ALA A 28 -12.49 10.62 0.00
CA ALA A 28 -13.65 9.89 0.50
C ALA A 28 -13.47 9.42 1.95
N LEU A 29 -12.26 8.97 2.31
CA LEU A 29 -11.94 8.63 3.69
C LEU A 29 -12.00 9.85 4.61
N GLN A 30 -11.45 10.99 4.18
CA GLN A 30 -11.47 12.23 4.95
C GLN A 30 -12.91 12.71 5.18
N GLU A 31 -13.74 12.74 4.15
CA GLU A 31 -15.15 13.09 4.24
C GLU A 31 -15.92 12.16 5.20
N ALA A 32 -15.63 10.85 5.16
CA ALA A 32 -16.23 9.89 6.08
C ALA A 32 -15.78 10.13 7.54
N ILE A 33 -14.50 10.43 7.75
CA ILE A 33 -13.96 10.78 9.07
C ILE A 33 -14.64 12.06 9.60
N ASP A 34 -14.73 13.10 8.77
CA ASP A 34 -15.33 14.38 9.13
C ASP A 34 -16.81 14.21 9.49
N SER A 35 -17.57 13.44 8.70
CA SER A 35 -18.97 13.13 9.00
C SER A 35 -19.14 12.37 10.32
N VAL A 36 -18.26 11.42 10.62
CA VAL A 36 -18.30 10.69 11.90
C VAL A 36 -17.91 11.60 13.07
N ASN A 37 -16.91 12.48 12.89
CA ASN A 37 -16.52 13.47 13.89
C ASN A 37 -17.70 14.39 14.23
N GLU A 38 -18.35 14.97 13.22
CA GLU A 38 -19.53 15.83 13.42
C GLU A 38 -20.65 15.09 14.17
N ALA A 39 -20.94 13.84 13.79
CA ALA A 39 -21.96 13.04 14.46
C ALA A 39 -21.59 12.73 15.93
N LEU A 40 -20.32 12.47 16.22
CA LEU A 40 -19.81 12.26 17.58
C LEU A 40 -19.91 13.55 18.41
N GLU A 41 -19.55 14.69 17.85
CA GLU A 41 -19.67 16.00 18.50
C GLU A 41 -21.12 16.31 18.86
N GLN A 42 -22.06 16.12 17.94
CA GLN A 42 -23.50 16.30 18.21
C GLN A 42 -24.01 15.32 19.28
N SER A 43 -23.53 14.07 19.26
CA SER A 43 -23.88 13.08 20.27
C SER A 43 -23.36 13.44 21.66
N ILE A 44 -22.19 14.09 21.75
CA ILE A 44 -21.62 14.56 23.03
C ILE A 44 -22.50 15.65 23.65
N LEU A 45 -23.03 16.58 22.84
CA LEU A 45 -23.87 17.69 23.31
C LEU A 45 -25.17 17.23 23.97
N SER A 46 -25.72 16.10 23.52
CA SER A 46 -26.98 15.54 24.02
C SER A 46 -26.82 14.38 25.02
N ALA A 47 -25.60 13.89 25.23
CA ALA A 47 -25.29 12.75 26.07
C ALA A 47 -25.19 13.08 27.57
N ASN A 48 -25.50 12.10 28.42
CA ASN A 48 -25.20 12.17 29.86
C ASN A 48 -23.70 12.04 30.14
N LEU A 49 -23.26 12.37 31.36
CA LEU A 49 -21.83 12.41 31.73
C LEU A 49 -21.07 11.11 31.41
N THR A 50 -21.64 9.94 31.72
CA THR A 50 -21.00 8.65 31.45
C THR A 50 -20.84 8.39 29.95
N GLN A 51 -21.86 8.74 29.15
CA GLN A 51 -21.82 8.62 27.70
C GLN A 51 -20.83 9.62 27.08
N GLN A 52 -20.76 10.86 27.59
CA GLN A 52 -19.80 11.86 27.12
C GLN A 52 -18.35 11.40 27.24
N PHE A 53 -17.98 10.77 28.36
CA PHE A 53 -16.61 10.24 28.53
C PHE A 53 -16.26 9.21 27.46
N LYS A 54 -17.20 8.29 27.15
CA LYS A 54 -17.00 7.27 26.11
C LYS A 54 -16.87 7.91 24.73
N LEU A 55 -17.77 8.83 24.38
CA LEU A 55 -17.79 9.49 23.08
C LEU A 55 -16.56 10.37 22.87
N LYS A 56 -16.13 11.15 23.86
CA LYS A 56 -14.90 11.95 23.80
C LYS A 56 -13.66 11.09 23.59
N ARG A 57 -13.60 9.90 24.22
CA ARG A 57 -12.51 8.94 23.99
C ARG A 57 -12.51 8.40 22.56
N GLN A 58 -13.69 8.13 22.00
CA GLN A 58 -13.82 7.68 20.60
C GLN A 58 -13.41 8.78 19.62
N LEU A 59 -13.80 10.02 19.88
CA LEU A 59 -13.41 11.18 19.06
C LEU A 59 -11.89 11.37 19.06
N ALA A 60 -11.26 11.39 20.23
CA ALA A 60 -9.80 11.55 20.34
C ALA A 60 -9.03 10.40 19.65
N GLU A 61 -9.58 9.18 19.66
CA GLU A 61 -8.99 8.06 18.93
C GLU A 61 -9.08 8.24 17.42
N LEU A 62 -10.23 8.69 16.92
CA LEU A 62 -10.45 8.93 15.50
C LEU A 62 -9.58 10.08 14.98
N GLU A 63 -9.48 11.18 15.73
CA GLU A 63 -8.58 12.31 15.44
C GLU A 63 -7.12 11.88 15.36
N ARG A 64 -6.67 11.02 16.29
CA ARG A 64 -5.32 10.46 16.28
C ARG A 64 -5.05 9.61 15.03
N GLN A 65 -6.04 8.84 14.58
CA GLN A 65 -5.92 8.04 13.36
C GLN A 65 -5.90 8.92 12.09
N ALA A 66 -6.68 10.01 12.08
CA ALA A 66 -6.69 10.98 10.99
C ALA A 66 -5.35 11.73 10.84
N GLN A 67 -4.62 11.93 11.95
CA GLN A 67 -3.31 12.58 11.95
C GLN A 67 -2.17 11.70 11.39
N ILE A 68 -2.41 10.43 11.06
CA ILE A 68 -1.40 9.59 10.42
C ILE A 68 -1.17 10.07 8.99
N SER A 69 -0.04 10.75 8.81
CA SER A 69 0.38 11.30 7.53
C SER A 69 0.43 10.23 6.42
N PRO A 70 -0.14 10.49 5.21
CA PRO A 70 -0.13 9.56 4.08
C PRO A 70 1.27 9.05 3.71
N TYR A 71 2.30 9.88 3.89
CA TYR A 71 3.71 9.56 3.63
C TYR A 71 4.27 8.40 4.48
N LYS A 72 3.52 7.91 5.48
CA LYS A 72 3.91 6.77 6.33
C LYS A 72 3.01 5.55 6.15
N LYS A 73 1.95 5.64 5.36
CA LYS A 73 0.98 4.57 5.20
C LYS A 73 1.49 3.53 4.20
N ARG A 74 1.65 2.30 4.69
CA ARG A 74 1.90 1.10 3.89
C ARG A 74 0.56 0.43 3.58
N LEU A 75 0.53 -0.49 2.62
CA LEU A 75 -0.67 -1.24 2.31
C LEU A 75 -1.18 -2.03 3.52
N VAL A 76 -0.28 -2.57 4.35
CA VAL A 76 -0.65 -3.29 5.58
C VAL A 76 -0.04 -2.63 6.81
N ASN A 77 -0.77 -2.62 7.91
CA ASN A 77 -0.27 -2.17 9.21
C ASN A 77 0.49 -3.29 9.97
N GLN A 78 0.89 -3.03 11.21
CA GLN A 78 1.64 -3.98 12.05
C GLN A 78 0.81 -5.24 12.39
N GLU A 79 -0.51 -5.11 12.38
CA GLU A 79 -1.49 -6.17 12.60
C GLU A 79 -1.87 -6.92 11.31
N GLN A 80 -1.17 -6.67 10.19
CA GLN A 80 -1.46 -7.23 8.86
C GLN A 80 -2.84 -6.88 8.29
N VAL A 81 -3.47 -5.82 8.79
CA VAL A 81 -4.73 -5.30 8.27
C VAL A 81 -4.44 -4.41 7.06
N ILE A 82 -5.17 -4.66 5.97
CA ILE A 82 -5.09 -3.89 4.73
C ILE A 82 -5.62 -2.46 4.96
N ASP A 83 -4.93 -1.47 4.42
CA ASP A 83 -5.30 -0.06 4.48
C ASP A 83 -6.68 0.16 3.87
N ASN A 84 -7.47 1.01 4.51
CA ASN A 84 -8.86 1.25 4.14
C ASN A 84 -9.01 2.01 2.81
N THR A 85 -7.94 2.62 2.29
CA THR A 85 -7.94 3.24 0.96
C THR A 85 -7.56 2.27 -0.15
N ALA A 86 -7.27 1.01 0.18
CA ALA A 86 -6.77 0.04 -0.78
C ALA A 86 -7.88 -0.58 -1.63
N ASN A 87 -7.68 -0.53 -2.94
CA ASN A 87 -8.46 -1.23 -3.93
C ASN A 87 -7.61 -2.37 -4.50
N ARG A 88 -8.09 -3.61 -4.39
CA ARG A 88 -7.50 -4.75 -5.10
C ARG A 88 -7.84 -4.63 -6.58
N ILE A 89 -6.82 -4.60 -7.43
CA ILE A 89 -6.98 -4.39 -8.87
C ILE A 89 -6.98 -5.73 -9.60
N ALA A 90 -5.96 -6.55 -9.39
CA ALA A 90 -5.83 -7.83 -10.10
C ALA A 90 -5.31 -8.96 -9.20
N LEU A 91 -5.52 -10.19 -9.68
CA LEU A 91 -4.92 -11.42 -9.17
C LEU A 91 -4.13 -12.08 -10.30
N ILE A 92 -2.90 -12.46 -10.01
CA ILE A 92 -1.96 -13.01 -10.98
C ILE A 92 -1.40 -14.32 -10.44
N GLU A 93 -1.72 -15.42 -11.10
CA GLU A 93 -1.22 -16.75 -10.74
C GLU A 93 0.29 -16.85 -10.96
N ASN A 94 1.02 -17.56 -10.08
CA ASN A 94 2.48 -17.72 -10.19
C ASN A 94 2.91 -18.24 -11.59
N LYS A 95 2.12 -19.15 -12.17
CA LYS A 95 2.46 -19.76 -13.48
C LYS A 95 2.06 -18.91 -14.68
N SER A 96 1.50 -17.71 -14.47
CA SER A 96 1.00 -16.85 -15.53
C SER A 96 2.11 -16.27 -16.40
N LEU A 97 1.73 -15.69 -17.54
CA LEU A 97 2.69 -15.05 -18.44
C LEU A 97 3.24 -13.75 -17.85
N GLU A 98 2.42 -13.03 -17.09
CA GLU A 98 2.76 -11.79 -16.40
C GLU A 98 3.88 -12.02 -15.37
N VAL A 99 3.76 -13.06 -14.54
CA VAL A 99 4.80 -13.44 -13.56
C VAL A 99 6.10 -13.82 -14.27
N LYS A 100 6.03 -14.57 -15.36
CA LYS A 100 7.21 -14.93 -16.16
C LYS A 100 7.91 -13.69 -16.73
N ARG A 101 7.15 -12.77 -17.32
CA ARG A 101 7.69 -11.50 -17.85
C ARG A 101 8.37 -10.68 -16.76
N MET A 102 7.70 -10.54 -15.62
CA MET A 102 8.24 -9.80 -14.47
C MET A 102 9.53 -10.43 -13.94
N THR A 103 9.54 -11.76 -13.81
CA THR A 103 10.73 -12.51 -13.40
C THR A 103 11.90 -12.25 -14.34
N SER A 104 11.67 -12.31 -15.67
CA SER A 104 12.73 -12.03 -16.65
C SER A 104 13.30 -10.61 -16.53
N VAL A 105 12.48 -9.59 -16.26
CA VAL A 105 12.98 -8.22 -16.06
C VAL A 105 13.78 -8.10 -14.77
N ILE A 106 13.26 -8.68 -13.68
CA ILE A 106 13.90 -8.64 -12.35
C ILE A 106 15.27 -9.35 -12.39
N GLU A 107 15.37 -10.47 -13.10
CA GLU A 107 16.62 -11.25 -13.21
C GLU A 107 17.64 -10.62 -14.17
N ALA A 108 17.18 -9.94 -15.24
CA ALA A 108 18.06 -9.30 -16.22
C ALA A 108 18.60 -7.94 -15.76
N ALA A 109 17.91 -7.28 -14.83
CA ALA A 109 18.25 -5.95 -14.35
C ALA A 109 19.53 -5.95 -13.49
N PRO A 110 20.52 -5.08 -13.78
CA PRO A 110 21.66 -4.89 -12.88
C PRO A 110 21.20 -4.35 -11.53
N SER A 111 21.91 -4.73 -10.47
CA SER A 111 21.63 -4.31 -9.09
C SER A 111 22.16 -2.89 -8.79
N GLU A 112 21.95 -1.95 -9.72
CA GLU A 112 22.34 -0.55 -9.53
C GLU A 112 21.14 0.28 -9.09
N ILE A 113 21.43 1.26 -8.25
CA ILE A 113 20.47 2.07 -7.53
C ILE A 113 20.60 3.49 -8.06
N ASP A 114 19.49 4.12 -8.40
CA ASP A 114 19.41 5.57 -8.46
C ASP A 114 18.22 6.02 -7.60
N TYR A 115 18.49 6.29 -6.31
CA TYR A 115 17.46 6.86 -5.44
C TYR A 115 17.36 8.36 -5.76
N ALA A 116 16.14 8.85 -5.97
CA ALA A 116 15.89 10.29 -5.95
C ALA A 116 16.15 10.82 -4.52
N ALA A 117 17.36 11.31 -4.26
CA ALA A 117 17.74 11.84 -2.96
C ALA A 117 16.79 12.98 -2.54
N GLY A 118 16.16 12.84 -1.37
CA GLY A 118 15.29 13.87 -0.78
C GLY A 118 13.79 13.69 -1.01
N CYS A 119 13.36 12.67 -1.75
CA CYS A 119 11.94 12.33 -1.94
C CYS A 119 11.44 11.42 -0.80
N ILE A 120 10.40 11.83 -0.07
CA ILE A 120 9.75 10.97 0.93
C ILE A 120 8.77 10.05 0.17
N PRO A 121 8.90 8.72 0.26
CA PRO A 121 8.09 7.81 -0.54
C PRO A 121 6.61 7.90 -0.13
N VAL A 122 5.75 8.09 -1.14
CA VAL A 122 4.29 7.90 -1.03
C VAL A 122 3.98 6.59 -1.73
N TYR A 123 3.69 5.54 -0.97
CA TYR A 123 3.31 4.27 -1.57
C TYR A 123 1.88 4.36 -2.07
N ARG A 124 1.71 4.12 -3.38
CA ARG A 124 0.39 4.13 -4.03
C ARG A 124 0.02 2.81 -4.68
N ASP A 125 1.02 1.94 -4.86
CA ASP A 125 0.83 0.62 -5.44
C ASP A 125 1.58 -0.42 -4.61
N ALA A 126 1.05 -1.63 -4.59
CA ALA A 126 1.68 -2.73 -3.87
C ALA A 126 1.41 -4.08 -4.53
N LEU A 127 2.39 -4.98 -4.38
CA LEU A 127 2.25 -6.40 -4.69
C LEU A 127 2.14 -7.17 -3.38
N VAL A 128 1.11 -8.01 -3.27
CA VAL A 128 0.91 -8.87 -2.11
C VAL A 128 1.02 -10.32 -2.53
N PHE A 129 1.93 -11.03 -1.89
CA PHE A 129 2.25 -12.42 -2.19
C PHE A 129 1.43 -13.32 -1.26
N TYR A 130 0.70 -14.28 -1.82
CA TYR A 130 -0.12 -15.22 -1.07
C TYR A 130 0.27 -16.66 -1.38
N ASN A 131 0.08 -17.57 -0.42
CA ASN A 131 0.19 -19.02 -0.65
C ASN A 131 -1.15 -19.63 -1.11
N GLU A 132 -1.18 -20.95 -1.31
CA GLU A 132 -2.36 -21.70 -1.80
C GLU A 132 -3.54 -21.62 -0.82
N GLN A 133 -3.25 -21.43 0.47
CA GLN A 133 -4.26 -21.28 1.52
C GLN A 133 -4.78 -19.83 1.64
N GLY A 134 -4.31 -18.92 0.79
CA GLY A 134 -4.68 -17.50 0.82
C GLY A 134 -4.07 -16.72 1.98
N GLN A 135 -3.01 -17.23 2.61
CA GLN A 135 -2.29 -16.54 3.67
C GLN A 135 -1.33 -15.53 3.06
N LEU A 136 -1.32 -14.31 3.60
CA LEU A 136 -0.40 -13.25 3.21
C LEU A 136 1.02 -13.63 3.63
N LEU A 137 1.92 -13.71 2.64
CA LEU A 137 3.33 -14.01 2.85
C LEU A 137 4.12 -12.71 3.03
N ARG A 138 4.05 -11.81 2.03
CA ARG A 138 4.80 -10.55 2.01
C ARG A 138 4.06 -9.48 1.23
N VAL A 139 4.43 -8.23 1.51
CA VAL A 139 3.94 -7.04 0.81
C VAL A 139 5.14 -6.25 0.32
N LEU A 140 5.16 -5.97 -0.98
CA LEU A 140 6.07 -5.02 -1.60
C LEU A 140 5.31 -3.73 -1.87
N ASN A 141 5.60 -2.68 -1.11
CA ASN A 141 5.06 -1.35 -1.33
C ASN A 141 5.92 -0.62 -2.35
N ILE A 142 5.31 0.12 -3.28
CA ILE A 142 5.98 0.75 -4.41
C ILE A 142 5.58 2.23 -4.49
N CYS A 143 6.60 3.08 -4.63
CA CYS A 143 6.48 4.49 -4.96
C CYS A 143 7.20 4.74 -6.28
N PHE A 144 6.43 4.96 -7.36
CA PHE A 144 6.99 5.24 -8.69
C PHE A 144 7.55 6.66 -8.82
N GLU A 145 7.10 7.60 -7.99
CA GLU A 145 7.57 9.00 -8.00
C GLU A 145 9.04 9.09 -7.54
N CYS A 146 9.38 8.41 -6.44
CA CYS A 146 10.73 8.43 -5.88
C CYS A 146 11.61 7.24 -6.32
N LEU A 147 11.08 6.34 -7.16
CA LEU A 147 11.68 5.03 -7.48
C LEU A 147 12.13 4.30 -6.21
N TYR A 148 11.19 4.15 -5.28
CA TYR A 148 11.42 3.50 -3.99
C TYR A 148 10.44 2.35 -3.78
N MET A 149 10.94 1.23 -3.28
CA MET A 149 10.12 0.08 -2.88
C MET A 149 10.57 -0.47 -1.54
N GLU A 150 9.62 -1.02 -0.79
CA GLU A 150 9.84 -1.45 0.59
C GLU A 150 9.03 -2.70 0.93
N ALA A 151 9.69 -3.66 1.57
CA ALA A 151 9.07 -4.84 2.16
C ALA A 151 9.57 -5.02 3.59
N ASP A 152 8.69 -5.38 4.52
CA ASP A 152 9.01 -5.56 5.94
C ASP A 152 9.83 -4.39 6.55
N THR A 153 9.47 -3.14 6.24
CA THR A 153 10.19 -1.91 6.66
C THR A 153 11.62 -1.77 6.14
N ARG A 154 12.02 -2.60 5.17
CA ARG A 154 13.34 -2.60 4.55
C ARG A 154 13.22 -2.18 3.09
N GLY A 155 14.04 -1.20 2.70
CA GLY A 155 14.16 -0.79 1.30
C GLY A 155 14.65 -1.94 0.42
N ILE A 156 13.97 -2.15 -0.70
CA ILE A 156 14.35 -3.12 -1.72
C ILE A 156 15.05 -2.38 -2.85
N LYS A 157 16.22 -2.86 -3.24
CA LYS A 157 17.05 -2.24 -4.29
C LYS A 157 16.64 -2.77 -5.65
N ALA A 158 16.28 -1.87 -6.57
CA ALA A 158 15.90 -2.19 -7.93
C ALA A 158 16.41 -1.09 -8.88
N SER A 159 16.68 -1.46 -10.14
CA SER A 159 17.03 -0.49 -11.18
C SER A 159 15.79 0.22 -11.71
N THR A 160 16.00 1.34 -12.40
CA THR A 160 14.95 2.09 -13.12
C THR A 160 14.14 1.18 -14.06
N ALA A 161 14.82 0.30 -14.81
CA ALA A 161 14.17 -0.64 -15.72
C ALA A 161 13.16 -1.57 -15.03
N VAL A 162 13.40 -1.96 -13.78
CA VAL A 162 12.44 -2.76 -12.99
C VAL A 162 11.21 -1.92 -12.64
N TYR A 163 11.40 -0.65 -12.26
CA TYR A 163 10.27 0.24 -12.00
C TYR A 163 9.46 0.52 -13.26
N ASP A 164 10.10 0.72 -14.41
CA ASP A 164 9.42 0.96 -15.68
C ASP A 164 8.57 -0.26 -16.07
N ALA A 165 9.13 -1.46 -16.01
CA ALA A 165 8.39 -2.69 -16.30
C ALA A 165 7.26 -2.96 -15.29
N LEU A 166 7.48 -2.68 -14.00
CA LEU A 166 6.43 -2.76 -12.99
C LEU A 166 5.31 -1.76 -13.28
N ARG A 167 5.65 -0.53 -13.64
CA ARG A 167 4.69 0.53 -13.98
C ARG A 167 3.83 0.10 -15.17
N GLU A 168 4.46 -0.33 -16.26
CA GLU A 168 3.75 -0.81 -17.45
C GLU A 168 2.82 -1.97 -17.14
N LEU A 169 3.29 -2.97 -16.39
CA LEU A 169 2.48 -4.11 -16.00
C LEU A 169 1.26 -3.67 -15.16
N LEU A 170 1.47 -2.83 -14.15
CA LEU A 170 0.39 -2.39 -13.27
C LEU A 170 -0.63 -1.54 -14.04
N ILE A 171 -0.20 -0.67 -14.97
CA ILE A 171 -1.11 0.06 -15.86
C ILE A 171 -1.93 -0.92 -16.71
N GLN A 172 -1.30 -1.93 -17.30
CA GLN A 172 -2.01 -2.95 -18.09
C GLN A 172 -3.05 -3.72 -17.27
N LEU A 173 -2.79 -3.92 -15.98
CA LEU A 173 -3.73 -4.55 -15.04
C LEU A 173 -4.86 -3.61 -14.58
N GLY A 174 -4.80 -2.32 -14.92
CA GLY A 174 -5.82 -1.33 -14.59
C GLY A 174 -5.50 -0.43 -13.40
N HIS A 175 -4.24 -0.35 -12.96
CA HIS A 175 -3.85 0.61 -11.93
C HIS A 175 -3.94 2.05 -12.46
N PRO A 176 -4.46 3.00 -11.66
CA PRO A 176 -4.53 4.42 -12.01
C PRO A 176 -3.18 5.10 -11.75
N ILE A 177 -2.14 4.67 -12.47
CA ILE A 177 -0.83 5.33 -12.45
C ILE A 177 -0.82 6.39 -13.54
N GLU A 178 -0.62 7.64 -13.14
CA GLU A 178 -0.46 8.78 -14.05
C GLU A 178 1.02 8.89 -14.46
N ASP A 179 1.27 9.43 -15.67
CA ASP A 179 2.61 9.60 -16.24
C ASP A 179 3.45 10.64 -15.49
#